data_AF-A0AAD2EPT5-F1
#
_entry.id   AF-A0AAD2EPT5-F1
#
_cell.length_a   1.000
_cell.length_b   1.000
_cell.length_c   1.000
_cell.angle_alpha   90.00
_cell.angle_beta   90.00
_cell.angle_gamma   90.00
#
_symmetry.space_group_name_H-M   'P 1'
#
loop_
_entity.id
_entity.type
_entity.pdbx_description
1 polymer ?
#
loop_
_entity_poly.entity_id
_entity_poly.type
_entity_poly.pdbx_seq_one_letter_code
_entity_poly.pdbx_strand_id
1 'polypeptide(L)'
;MAGPFEDKSADAMLKDIRKQFADHRATRDNHPLHWGQFLDNAAQQAQVGLYGGVAACLAFTADGRAHDLSAIQARNDLIAYWGKRSDPNDQEPENNLRQNVRLAFLLLAVAFGQKFTDATVADVWSLLKHRRLPTDGLWCDATPQAGSTHPAEYSSAIILIILAIVRRTAEGTDAEFAELDTVRLEAGKKLQNAYLGERKKSRQYKIAVLTAIMLNVQKRSDGKVKSDLNDICLKPIDIRQRYTHFFDYQKRDNTQSRDYLILPVNLLGAFLLYGEGLPAAHYFYAIRVLKALSDSLEKSANQLFMEGERPSTLEQGIVVATLEAWIQKKNRKKGQFWWPWICWQTSKERDFNRWTALVFLVPLYGPVAFSAAGETLSSFLTERGLFLGLLPWIAAFQLPKWALAGLALVAGVIAKPQDLIRVFVGKKK
;
A
#
# COMPACT_ATOMS: atom_id res chain seq x y z
N MET A 1 14.44 -22.64 -11.01
CA MET A 1 13.23 -22.20 -10.29
C MET A 1 13.10 -20.71 -10.54
N ALA A 2 12.10 -20.29 -11.32
CA ALA A 2 11.75 -18.87 -11.42
C ALA A 2 11.46 -18.35 -10.00
N GLY A 3 11.91 -17.13 -9.69
CA GLY A 3 11.56 -16.50 -8.42
C GLY A 3 10.04 -16.39 -8.30
N PRO A 4 9.46 -16.29 -7.08
CA PRO A 4 8.01 -16.18 -6.88
C PRO A 4 7.39 -14.86 -7.38
N PHE A 5 8.05 -14.17 -8.31
CA PHE A 5 7.77 -12.80 -8.76
C PHE A 5 7.81 -12.63 -10.29
N GLU A 6 7.90 -13.70 -11.08
CA GLU A 6 7.83 -13.63 -12.55
C GLU A 6 6.45 -14.10 -13.04
N ASP A 7 5.45 -13.25 -12.79
CA ASP A 7 4.29 -13.04 -13.67
C ASP A 7 4.60 -11.75 -14.48
N LYS A 8 3.81 -11.33 -15.49
CA LYS A 8 4.14 -10.14 -16.33
C LYS A 8 4.70 -8.99 -15.48
N SER A 9 5.86 -8.44 -15.83
CA SER A 9 6.46 -7.38 -15.01
C SER A 9 5.47 -6.23 -14.87
N ALA A 10 5.41 -5.59 -13.70
CA ALA A 10 4.52 -4.46 -13.45
C ALA A 10 4.65 -3.37 -14.53
N ASP A 11 5.83 -3.24 -15.14
CA ASP A 11 6.13 -2.35 -16.27
C ASP A 11 5.28 -2.67 -17.52
N ALA A 12 5.06 -3.96 -17.81
CA ALA A 12 4.22 -4.38 -18.94
C ALA A 12 2.75 -3.99 -18.70
N MET A 13 2.25 -4.15 -17.47
CA MET A 13 0.89 -3.71 -17.11
C MET A 13 0.74 -2.19 -17.20
N LEU A 14 1.73 -1.44 -16.71
CA LEU A 14 1.74 0.03 -16.84
C LEU A 14 1.78 0.47 -18.31
N LYS A 15 2.52 -0.24 -19.17
CA LYS A 15 2.54 0.03 -20.61
C LYS A 15 1.15 -0.17 -21.24
N ASP A 16 0.45 -1.23 -20.88
CA ASP A 16 -0.90 -1.50 -21.38
C ASP A 16 -1.90 -0.43 -20.92
N ILE A 17 -1.86 -0.02 -19.65
CA ILE A 17 -2.70 1.07 -19.12
C ILE A 17 -2.41 2.40 -19.83
N ARG A 18 -1.14 2.76 -20.01
CA ARG A 18 -0.76 3.97 -20.76
C ARG A 18 -1.31 3.98 -22.18
N LYS A 19 -1.26 2.83 -22.85
CA LYS A 19 -1.81 2.69 -24.20
C LYS A 19 -3.31 2.99 -24.21
N GLN A 20 -4.07 2.50 -23.22
CA GLN A 20 -5.50 2.82 -23.12
C GLN A 20 -5.75 4.34 -23.00
N PHE A 21 -4.97 5.06 -22.18
CA PHE A 21 -5.10 6.52 -22.07
C PHE A 21 -4.69 7.26 -23.36
N ALA A 22 -3.71 6.75 -24.10
CA ALA A 22 -3.33 7.31 -25.40
C ALA A 22 -4.43 7.12 -26.44
N ASP A 23 -5.01 5.92 -26.50
CA ASP A 23 -6.03 5.54 -27.49
C ASP A 23 -7.39 6.25 -27.24
N HIS A 24 -7.69 6.63 -25.99
CA HIS A 24 -8.98 7.21 -25.57
C HIS A 24 -8.92 8.69 -25.20
N ARG A 25 -7.95 9.44 -25.73
CA ARG A 25 -7.89 10.89 -25.53
C ARG A 25 -9.04 11.57 -26.30
N ALA A 26 -9.95 12.21 -25.58
CA ALA A 26 -11.06 12.97 -26.14
C ALA A 26 -10.64 14.42 -26.47
N THR A 27 -11.19 14.94 -27.57
CA THR A 27 -11.10 16.34 -27.96
C THR A 27 -12.38 17.06 -27.53
N ARG A 28 -12.28 17.96 -26.56
CA ARG A 28 -13.37 18.88 -26.19
C ARG A 28 -12.88 20.32 -26.36
N ASP A 29 -13.50 21.04 -27.27
CA ASP A 29 -13.14 22.44 -27.52
C ASP A 29 -13.30 23.27 -26.24
N ASN A 30 -12.34 24.17 -26.00
CA ASN A 30 -12.31 25.10 -24.87
C ASN A 30 -12.21 24.49 -23.45
N HIS A 31 -12.06 23.17 -23.34
CA HIS A 31 -11.85 22.49 -22.05
C HIS A 31 -10.41 21.97 -21.94
N PRO A 32 -9.69 22.24 -20.82
CA PRO A 32 -8.28 21.85 -20.71
C PRO A 32 -8.08 20.34 -20.49
N LEU A 33 -9.11 19.60 -20.07
CA LEU A 33 -9.01 18.15 -19.83
C LEU A 33 -9.59 17.31 -20.96
N HIS A 34 -8.98 16.15 -21.18
CA HIS A 34 -9.20 15.30 -22.36
C HIS A 34 -9.67 13.86 -22.05
N TRP A 35 -9.85 13.46 -20.79
CA TRP A 35 -10.21 12.08 -20.47
C TRP A 35 -11.50 12.01 -19.69
N GLY A 36 -12.34 11.06 -20.09
CA GLY A 36 -13.67 10.81 -19.52
C GLY A 36 -13.63 10.13 -18.15
N GLN A 37 -14.81 9.94 -17.57
CA GLN A 37 -14.99 9.06 -16.40
C GLN A 37 -14.67 7.59 -16.73
N PHE A 38 -14.82 7.18 -17.99
CA PHE A 38 -14.53 5.83 -18.49
C PHE A 38 -13.61 5.93 -19.73
N LEU A 39 -12.82 4.89 -19.98
CA LEU A 39 -12.04 4.74 -21.22
C LEU A 39 -12.81 3.83 -22.18
N ASP A 40 -13.90 4.34 -22.75
CA ASP A 40 -14.65 3.65 -23.81
C ASP A 40 -14.57 4.41 -25.13
N ASN A 41 -14.63 3.67 -26.25
CA ASN A 41 -14.52 4.20 -27.63
C ASN A 41 -15.64 5.18 -28.01
N ALA A 42 -16.56 5.52 -27.11
CA ALA A 42 -17.60 6.52 -27.30
C ALA A 42 -17.04 7.95 -27.12
N ALA A 43 -15.96 8.27 -27.86
CA ALA A 43 -15.22 9.52 -27.76
C ALA A 43 -16.06 10.80 -27.99
N GLN A 44 -17.27 10.67 -28.54
CA GLN A 44 -18.17 11.79 -28.85
C GLN A 44 -19.11 12.20 -27.70
N GLN A 45 -19.22 11.40 -26.63
CA GLN A 45 -20.08 11.70 -25.46
C GLN A 45 -19.31 11.70 -24.12
N ALA A 46 -17.98 11.68 -24.17
CA ALA A 46 -17.16 11.55 -22.97
C ALA A 46 -17.38 12.75 -22.03
N GLN A 47 -17.96 12.50 -20.85
CA GLN A 47 -17.92 13.43 -19.72
C GLN A 47 -16.46 13.54 -19.25
N VAL A 48 -15.69 14.42 -19.89
CA VAL A 48 -14.31 14.73 -19.50
C VAL A 48 -14.31 15.42 -18.14
N GLY A 49 -13.34 15.08 -17.29
CA GLY A 49 -13.31 15.62 -15.94
C GLY A 49 -11.99 15.37 -15.21
N LEU A 50 -11.89 15.95 -14.01
CA LEU A 50 -10.66 15.97 -13.21
C LEU A 50 -10.07 14.57 -12.99
N TYR A 51 -10.90 13.57 -12.66
CA TYR A 51 -10.41 12.21 -12.38
C TYR A 51 -9.79 11.53 -13.61
N GLY A 52 -10.32 11.77 -14.81
CA GLY A 52 -9.72 11.29 -16.05
C GLY A 52 -8.34 11.91 -16.28
N GLY A 53 -8.23 13.24 -16.12
CA GLY A 53 -6.96 13.95 -16.24
C GLY A 53 -5.91 13.49 -15.20
N VAL A 54 -6.32 13.33 -13.94
CA VAL A 54 -5.47 12.81 -12.86
C VAL A 54 -4.96 11.42 -13.22
N ALA A 55 -5.83 10.51 -13.63
CA ALA A 55 -5.44 9.14 -13.94
C ALA A 55 -4.51 9.06 -15.15
N ALA A 56 -4.76 9.86 -16.19
CA ALA A 56 -3.90 9.96 -17.36
C ALA A 56 -2.49 10.47 -16.98
N CYS A 57 -2.42 11.54 -16.18
CA CYS A 57 -1.16 12.09 -15.71
C CYS A 57 -0.35 11.08 -14.88
N LEU A 58 -1.02 10.30 -14.02
CA LEU A 58 -0.38 9.21 -13.28
C LEU A 58 0.13 8.12 -14.23
N ALA A 59 -0.71 7.66 -15.15
CA ALA A 59 -0.36 6.60 -16.10
C ALA A 59 0.87 6.98 -16.94
N PHE A 60 0.91 8.19 -17.50
CA PHE A 60 2.03 8.62 -18.33
C PHE A 60 3.32 8.88 -17.54
N THR A 61 3.22 9.33 -16.28
CA THR A 61 4.40 9.64 -15.46
C THR A 61 5.02 8.40 -14.78
N ALA A 62 4.23 7.37 -14.49
CA ALA A 62 4.69 6.16 -13.81
C ALA A 62 5.86 5.45 -14.52
N ASP A 63 6.62 4.66 -13.75
CA ASP A 63 7.85 4.00 -14.19
C ASP A 63 8.92 5.01 -14.68
N GLY A 64 9.10 6.09 -13.93
CA GLY A 64 10.18 7.09 -14.15
C GLY A 64 10.05 7.93 -15.42
N ARG A 65 8.84 8.11 -15.96
CA ARG A 65 8.56 8.76 -17.25
C ARG A 65 8.00 10.17 -17.14
N ALA A 66 8.33 10.85 -16.04
CA ALA A 66 7.93 12.23 -15.77
C ALA A 66 8.34 13.23 -16.86
N HIS A 67 9.34 12.90 -17.67
CA HIS A 67 9.87 13.74 -18.75
C HIS A 67 9.35 13.35 -20.14
N ASP A 68 8.52 12.30 -20.26
CA ASP A 68 7.90 11.92 -21.54
C ASP A 68 6.93 13.03 -21.99
N LEU A 69 6.85 13.29 -23.29
CA LEU A 69 6.01 14.37 -23.85
C LEU A 69 4.53 14.24 -23.42
N SER A 70 3.98 13.03 -23.44
CA SER A 70 2.60 12.77 -23.00
C SER A 70 2.39 13.04 -21.51
N ALA A 71 3.40 12.77 -20.66
CA ALA A 71 3.36 13.07 -19.23
C ALA A 71 3.38 14.58 -18.99
N ILE A 72 4.27 15.30 -19.68
CA ILE A 72 4.35 16.77 -19.63
C ILE A 72 3.03 17.40 -20.08
N GLN A 73 2.45 16.93 -21.18
CA GLN A 73 1.17 17.43 -21.69
C GLN A 73 0.03 17.20 -20.69
N ALA A 74 -0.16 15.96 -20.22
CA ALA A 74 -1.22 15.65 -19.25
C ALA A 74 -1.08 16.44 -17.94
N ARG A 75 0.15 16.69 -17.48
CA ARG A 75 0.42 17.55 -16.33
C ARG A 75 0.07 19.02 -16.62
N ASN A 76 0.47 19.55 -17.78
CA ASN A 76 0.16 20.92 -18.17
C ASN A 76 -1.35 21.15 -18.30
N ASP A 77 -2.10 20.17 -18.80
CA ASP A 77 -3.56 20.20 -18.86
C ASP A 77 -4.19 20.33 -17.46
N LEU A 78 -3.67 19.59 -16.48
CA LEU A 78 -4.08 19.70 -15.07
C LEU A 78 -3.70 21.07 -14.45
N ILE A 79 -2.52 21.60 -14.77
CA ILE A 79 -2.09 22.92 -14.32
C ILE A 79 -2.98 24.02 -14.93
N ALA A 80 -3.33 23.90 -16.21
CA ALA A 80 -4.27 24.81 -16.86
C ALA A 80 -5.66 24.74 -16.21
N TYR A 81 -6.15 23.54 -15.91
CA TYR A 81 -7.40 23.36 -15.16
C TYR A 81 -7.34 23.98 -13.76
N TRP A 82 -6.22 23.84 -13.04
CA TRP A 82 -5.98 24.52 -11.76
C TRP A 82 -6.02 26.06 -11.89
N GLY A 83 -5.44 26.60 -12.97
CA GLY A 83 -5.44 28.04 -13.26
C GLY A 83 -6.83 28.61 -13.49
N LYS A 84 -7.77 27.83 -14.06
CA LYS A 84 -9.16 28.25 -14.30
C LYS A 84 -10.03 28.34 -13.04
N ARG A 85 -9.57 27.86 -11.87
CA ARG A 85 -10.37 27.87 -10.63
C ARG A 85 -10.82 29.26 -10.17
N SER A 86 -10.14 30.31 -10.60
CA SER A 86 -10.43 31.69 -10.24
C SER A 86 -11.24 32.42 -11.32
N ASP A 87 -11.53 31.76 -12.45
CA ASP A 87 -12.28 32.36 -13.54
C ASP A 87 -13.75 32.59 -13.08
N PRO A 88 -14.28 33.82 -13.15
CA PRO A 88 -15.69 34.08 -12.85
C PRO A 88 -16.65 33.45 -13.87
N ASN A 89 -16.19 33.19 -15.09
CA ASN A 89 -17.00 32.67 -16.20
C ASN A 89 -17.02 31.13 -16.25
N ASP A 90 -16.12 30.46 -15.54
CA ASP A 90 -16.03 29.00 -15.47
C ASP A 90 -16.05 28.52 -14.01
N GLN A 91 -17.24 28.13 -13.54
CA GLN A 91 -17.42 27.68 -12.16
C GLN A 91 -17.07 26.20 -11.94
N GLU A 92 -16.91 25.42 -13.02
CA GLU A 92 -16.69 23.97 -12.91
C GLU A 92 -15.40 23.63 -12.14
N PRO A 93 -14.23 24.21 -12.47
CA PRO A 93 -12.99 23.93 -11.75
C PRO A 93 -13.09 24.27 -10.27
N GLU A 94 -13.68 25.41 -9.92
CA GLU A 94 -13.84 25.80 -8.51
C GLU A 94 -14.77 24.83 -7.76
N ASN A 95 -15.92 24.48 -8.33
CA ASN A 95 -16.86 23.56 -7.71
C ASN A 95 -16.26 22.17 -7.48
N ASN A 96 -15.48 21.67 -8.44
CA ASN A 96 -14.78 20.40 -8.33
C ASN A 96 -13.65 20.46 -7.29
N LEU A 97 -12.85 21.53 -7.29
CA LEU A 97 -11.68 21.69 -6.42
C LEU A 97 -12.05 22.14 -5.00
N ARG A 98 -13.31 22.50 -4.72
CA ARG A 98 -13.85 22.63 -3.34
C ARG A 98 -13.91 21.30 -2.61
N GLN A 99 -13.95 20.17 -3.32
CA GLN A 99 -13.96 18.84 -2.70
C GLN A 99 -12.53 18.43 -2.33
N ASN A 100 -12.27 18.11 -1.06
CA ASN A 100 -10.91 17.92 -0.54
C ASN A 100 -10.25 16.66 -1.11
N VAL A 101 -11.03 15.59 -1.35
CA VAL A 101 -10.50 14.37 -1.98
C VAL A 101 -10.10 14.61 -3.43
N ARG A 102 -10.88 15.39 -4.20
CA ARG A 102 -10.53 15.81 -5.57
C ARG A 102 -9.26 16.65 -5.58
N LEU A 103 -9.14 17.59 -4.65
CA LEU A 103 -7.95 18.42 -4.49
C LEU A 103 -6.71 17.57 -4.16
N ALA A 104 -6.85 16.56 -3.30
CA ALA A 104 -5.75 15.63 -3.01
C ALA A 104 -5.35 14.79 -4.23
N PHE A 105 -6.31 14.30 -5.02
CA PHE A 105 -6.00 13.59 -6.28
C PHE A 105 -5.31 14.49 -7.32
N LEU A 106 -5.71 15.77 -7.40
CA LEU A 106 -4.97 16.75 -8.21
C LEU A 106 -3.53 16.87 -7.71
N LEU A 107 -3.33 17.10 -6.40
CA LEU A 107 -2.00 17.18 -5.78
C LEU A 107 -1.15 15.96 -6.11
N LEU A 108 -1.73 14.76 -5.99
CA LEU A 108 -1.06 13.52 -6.33
C LEU A 108 -0.52 13.54 -7.76
N ALA A 109 -1.38 13.83 -8.74
CA ALA A 109 -1.00 13.81 -10.14
C ALA A 109 0.06 14.87 -10.48
N VAL A 110 -0.09 16.11 -10.02
CA VAL A 110 0.86 17.19 -10.37
C VAL A 110 2.21 17.05 -9.68
N ALA A 111 2.28 16.36 -8.54
CA ALA A 111 3.49 16.09 -7.78
C ALA A 111 4.16 14.75 -8.15
N PHE A 112 3.47 13.83 -8.83
CA PHE A 112 3.98 12.50 -9.13
C PHE A 112 5.22 12.57 -10.04
N GLY A 113 6.39 12.14 -9.55
CA GLY A 113 7.64 12.23 -10.29
C GLY A 113 8.13 13.67 -10.54
N GLN A 114 7.65 14.64 -9.77
CA GLN A 114 7.97 16.07 -9.93
C GLN A 114 8.47 16.66 -8.63
N LYS A 115 9.17 17.80 -8.71
CA LYS A 115 9.63 18.52 -7.52
C LYS A 115 8.46 18.98 -6.66
N PHE A 116 8.51 18.67 -5.37
CA PHE A 116 7.51 19.12 -4.40
C PHE A 116 7.47 20.65 -4.24
N THR A 117 8.58 21.32 -4.53
CA THR A 117 8.73 22.79 -4.53
C THR A 117 8.27 23.46 -5.82
N ASP A 118 7.75 22.72 -6.81
CA ASP A 118 7.09 23.31 -7.96
C ASP A 118 5.94 24.24 -7.50
N ALA A 119 5.84 25.41 -8.12
CA ALA A 119 4.90 26.45 -7.69
C ALA A 119 3.44 25.96 -7.65
N THR A 120 3.02 25.15 -8.63
CA THR A 120 1.64 24.62 -8.65
C THR A 120 1.45 23.55 -7.59
N VAL A 121 2.44 22.66 -7.41
CA VAL A 121 2.40 21.63 -6.35
C VAL A 121 2.30 22.29 -4.97
N ALA A 122 3.12 23.30 -4.71
CA ALA A 122 3.14 24.05 -3.46
C ALA A 122 1.83 24.81 -3.21
N ASP A 123 1.24 25.43 -4.24
CA ASP A 123 -0.05 26.14 -4.15
C ASP A 123 -1.21 25.18 -3.85
N VAL A 124 -1.31 24.06 -4.57
CA VAL A 124 -2.32 23.02 -4.33
C VAL A 124 -2.17 22.42 -2.92
N TRP A 125 -0.94 22.10 -2.52
CA TRP A 125 -0.64 21.61 -1.17
C TRP A 125 -1.05 22.63 -0.10
N SER A 126 -0.67 23.89 -0.29
CA SER A 126 -1.01 24.98 0.61
C SER A 126 -2.53 25.08 0.79
N LEU A 127 -3.31 25.08 -0.30
CA LEU A 127 -4.77 25.13 -0.21
C LEU A 127 -5.33 23.92 0.57
N LEU A 128 -4.88 22.71 0.26
CA LEU A 128 -5.35 21.50 0.96
C LEU A 128 -5.02 21.54 2.45
N LYS A 129 -3.80 21.99 2.81
CA LYS A 129 -3.36 22.16 4.20
C LYS A 129 -4.24 23.15 4.96
N HIS A 130 -4.57 24.30 4.36
CA HIS A 130 -5.39 25.34 5.00
C HIS A 130 -6.86 24.94 5.18
N ARG A 131 -7.34 23.91 4.48
CA ARG A 131 -8.70 23.37 4.64
C ARG A 131 -8.84 22.36 5.79
N ARG A 132 -7.77 22.09 6.53
CA ARG A 132 -7.86 21.30 7.77
C ARG A 132 -8.73 22.04 8.78
N LEU A 133 -9.58 21.30 9.49
CA LEU A 133 -10.37 21.84 10.58
C LEU A 133 -9.45 22.24 11.75
N PRO A 134 -9.62 23.43 12.34
CA PRO A 134 -8.83 23.85 13.50
C PRO A 134 -9.01 22.94 14.73
N THR A 135 -10.19 22.33 14.88
CA THR A 135 -10.59 21.56 16.07
C THR A 135 -9.85 20.22 16.20
N ASP A 136 -9.70 19.50 15.10
CA ASP A 136 -9.14 18.15 15.08
C ASP A 136 -7.99 17.96 14.09
N GLY A 137 -7.69 18.96 13.25
CA GLY A 137 -6.63 18.88 12.26
C GLY A 137 -6.90 17.86 11.14
N LEU A 138 -8.14 17.43 10.95
CA LEU A 138 -8.61 16.55 9.87
C LEU A 138 -9.37 17.36 8.80
N TRP A 139 -9.90 16.69 7.78
CA TRP A 139 -10.63 17.33 6.68
C TRP A 139 -12.11 16.95 6.68
N CYS A 140 -12.96 17.88 6.30
CA CYS A 140 -14.31 17.59 5.80
C CYS A 140 -14.25 17.05 4.36
N ASP A 141 -15.39 16.61 3.81
CA ASP A 141 -15.49 16.17 2.41
C ASP A 141 -15.18 17.31 1.41
N ALA A 142 -15.55 18.54 1.78
CA ALA A 142 -15.32 19.74 0.98
C ALA A 142 -14.72 20.88 1.82
N THR A 143 -14.53 22.05 1.21
CA THR A 143 -14.11 23.29 1.89
C THR A 143 -14.96 23.49 3.15
N PRO A 144 -14.34 23.61 4.34
CA PRO A 144 -15.10 23.75 5.57
C PRO A 144 -15.89 25.05 5.57
N GLN A 145 -17.19 24.97 5.90
CA GLN A 145 -18.01 26.15 6.17
C GLN A 145 -17.67 26.73 7.55
N ALA A 146 -17.97 28.01 7.76
CA ALA A 146 -17.80 28.64 9.08
C ALA A 146 -18.55 27.83 10.15
N GLY A 147 -17.86 27.44 11.22
CA GLY A 147 -18.42 26.62 12.30
C GLY A 147 -18.45 25.12 12.04
N SER A 148 -17.86 24.61 10.95
CA SER A 148 -17.70 23.17 10.75
C SER A 148 -16.81 22.57 11.83
N THR A 149 -17.31 21.58 12.58
CA THR A 149 -16.59 20.92 13.67
C THR A 149 -16.42 19.42 13.47
N HIS A 150 -17.09 18.83 12.48
CA HIS A 150 -17.10 17.39 12.26
C HIS A 150 -16.24 17.00 11.06
N PRO A 151 -15.18 16.21 11.26
CA PRO A 151 -14.33 15.75 10.18
C PRO A 151 -15.00 14.60 9.42
N ALA A 152 -14.68 14.47 8.14
CA ALA A 152 -15.02 13.30 7.36
C ALA A 152 -13.88 12.29 7.44
N GLU A 153 -14.03 11.28 8.30
CA GLU A 153 -12.96 10.28 8.55
C GLU A 153 -12.52 9.55 7.26
N TYR A 154 -13.49 9.17 6.42
CA TYR A 154 -13.20 8.45 5.18
C TYR A 154 -12.39 9.31 4.22
N SER A 155 -12.85 10.53 3.95
CA SER A 155 -12.14 11.50 3.11
C SER A 155 -10.77 11.85 3.68
N SER A 156 -10.67 12.03 5.00
CA SER A 156 -9.38 12.24 5.68
C SER A 156 -8.43 11.06 5.50
N ALA A 157 -8.94 9.82 5.55
CA ALA A 157 -8.13 8.63 5.30
C ALA A 157 -7.61 8.58 3.86
N ILE A 158 -8.45 8.88 2.86
CA ILE A 158 -8.03 8.93 1.45
C ILE A 158 -6.97 10.02 1.24
N ILE A 159 -7.19 11.22 1.78
CA ILE A 159 -6.21 12.32 1.73
C ILE A 159 -4.88 11.88 2.35
N LEU A 160 -4.90 11.27 3.54
CA LEU A 160 -3.69 10.79 4.22
C LEU A 160 -2.95 9.68 3.47
N ILE A 161 -3.66 8.80 2.76
CA ILE A 161 -3.05 7.82 1.86
C ILE A 161 -2.36 8.55 0.70
N ILE A 162 -3.06 9.50 0.07
CA ILE A 162 -2.53 10.28 -1.05
C ILE A 162 -1.27 11.06 -0.63
N LEU A 163 -1.29 11.77 0.50
CA LEU A 163 -0.12 12.50 1.00
C LEU A 163 1.07 11.57 1.28
N ALA A 164 0.79 10.33 1.71
CA ALA A 164 1.83 9.32 1.88
C ALA A 164 2.43 8.85 0.54
N ILE A 165 1.62 8.76 -0.51
CA ILE A 165 2.11 8.46 -1.87
C ILE A 165 2.93 9.63 -2.40
N VAL A 166 2.42 10.87 -2.30
CA VAL A 166 3.13 12.10 -2.72
C VAL A 166 4.52 12.15 -2.11
N ARG A 167 4.65 11.93 -0.80
CA ARG A 167 5.96 11.92 -0.11
C ARG A 167 6.97 10.92 -0.70
N ARG A 168 6.48 9.84 -1.31
CA ARG A 168 7.29 8.76 -1.88
C ARG A 168 7.59 8.93 -3.35
N THR A 169 6.70 9.58 -4.08
CA THR A 169 6.76 9.64 -5.54
C THR A 169 7.18 11.01 -6.06
N ALA A 170 7.05 12.07 -5.27
CA ALA A 170 7.55 13.40 -5.61
C ALA A 170 9.05 13.53 -5.29
N GLU A 171 9.75 14.34 -6.07
CA GLU A 171 11.15 14.68 -5.86
C GLU A 171 11.27 15.78 -4.79
N GLY A 172 12.25 15.64 -3.89
CA GLY A 172 12.53 16.64 -2.87
C GLY A 172 13.40 16.09 -1.75
N THR A 173 13.98 17.02 -1.00
CA THR A 173 14.76 16.77 0.21
C THR A 173 13.85 16.60 1.42
N ASP A 174 14.35 15.97 2.48
CA ASP A 174 13.59 15.82 3.74
C ASP A 174 13.19 17.17 4.35
N ALA A 175 14.00 18.22 4.13
CA ALA A 175 13.69 19.58 4.59
C ALA A 175 12.49 20.17 3.85
N GLU A 176 12.40 19.98 2.52
CA GLU A 176 11.27 20.43 1.71
C GLU A 176 9.96 19.71 2.09
N PHE A 177 10.05 18.46 2.54
CA PHE A 177 8.90 17.68 3.00
C PHE A 177 8.57 17.83 4.50
N ALA A 178 9.36 18.58 5.28
CA ALA A 178 9.22 18.63 6.73
C ALA A 178 7.82 19.06 7.20
N GLU A 179 7.22 20.04 6.53
CA GLU A 179 5.86 20.49 6.83
C GLU A 179 4.82 19.41 6.47
N LEU A 180 4.94 18.80 5.29
CA LEU A 180 4.07 17.71 4.85
C LEU A 180 4.09 16.56 5.86
N ASP A 181 5.29 16.15 6.29
CA ASP A 181 5.46 15.04 7.23
C ASP A 181 4.91 15.37 8.62
N THR A 182 5.03 16.62 9.06
CA THR A 182 4.40 17.11 10.31
C THR A 182 2.88 17.02 10.22
N VAL A 183 2.28 17.60 9.17
CA VAL A 183 0.82 17.58 8.96
C VAL A 183 0.30 16.15 8.88
N ARG A 184 0.97 15.28 8.12
CA ARG A 184 0.62 13.86 7.96
C ARG A 184 0.63 13.12 9.29
N LEU A 185 1.67 13.31 10.10
CA LEU A 185 1.79 12.65 11.40
C LEU A 185 0.72 13.14 12.38
N GLU A 186 0.48 14.45 12.45
CA GLU A 186 -0.56 15.03 13.30
C GLU A 186 -1.95 14.53 12.94
N ALA A 187 -2.33 14.68 11.66
CA ALA A 187 -3.63 14.23 11.16
C ALA A 187 -3.77 12.70 11.29
N GLY A 188 -2.69 11.93 11.07
CA GLY A 188 -2.68 10.48 11.30
C GLY A 188 -2.98 10.10 12.75
N LYS A 189 -2.40 10.81 13.74
CA LYS A 189 -2.71 10.61 15.17
C LYS A 189 -4.15 10.99 15.50
N LYS A 190 -4.67 12.07 14.91
CA LYS A 190 -6.05 12.51 15.11
C LYS A 190 -7.05 11.53 14.51
N LEU A 191 -6.79 11.01 13.32
CA LEU A 191 -7.57 9.93 12.70
C LEU A 191 -7.53 8.65 13.54
N GLN A 192 -6.36 8.30 14.11
CA GLN A 192 -6.24 7.19 15.05
C GLN A 192 -7.12 7.40 16.28
N ASN A 193 -7.09 8.59 16.89
CA ASN A 193 -7.91 8.88 18.06
C ASN A 193 -9.41 8.82 17.73
N ALA A 194 -9.83 9.33 16.58
CA ALA A 194 -11.21 9.22 16.10
C ALA A 194 -11.63 7.76 15.89
N TYR A 195 -10.76 6.95 15.28
CA TYR A 195 -10.97 5.52 15.10
C TYR A 195 -11.12 4.77 16.43
N LEU A 196 -10.33 5.11 17.45
CA LEU A 196 -10.36 4.45 18.76
C LEU A 196 -11.49 4.95 19.66
N GLY A 197 -11.87 6.22 19.54
CA GLY A 197 -12.91 6.86 20.35
C GLY A 197 -14.32 6.37 20.03
N GLU A 198 -14.56 5.83 18.83
CA GLU A 198 -15.87 5.30 18.45
C GLU A 198 -15.97 3.77 18.57
N ARG A 199 -17.04 3.27 19.19
CA ARG A 199 -17.39 1.84 19.29
C ARG A 199 -17.91 1.23 17.97
N LYS A 200 -17.43 1.63 16.79
CA LYS A 200 -18.01 1.17 15.51
C LYS A 200 -17.26 -0.04 14.95
N LYS A 201 -17.65 -1.25 15.40
CA LYS A 201 -17.17 -2.54 14.89
C LYS A 201 -17.52 -2.81 13.39
N SER A 202 -18.34 -1.97 12.74
CA SER A 202 -18.95 -2.22 11.43
C SER A 202 -18.64 -1.17 10.34
N ARG A 203 -17.54 -0.42 10.42
CA ARG A 203 -17.19 0.55 9.37
C ARG A 203 -16.88 -0.17 8.05
N GLN A 204 -17.68 0.09 7.01
CA GLN A 204 -17.51 -0.51 5.68
C GLN A 204 -16.17 -0.13 5.02
N TYR A 205 -15.60 1.02 5.39
CA TYR A 205 -14.32 1.54 4.90
C TYR A 205 -13.15 1.34 5.89
N LYS A 206 -13.27 0.42 6.86
CA LYS A 206 -12.27 0.19 7.93
C LYS A 206 -10.84 0.04 7.39
N ILE A 207 -10.67 -0.65 6.26
CA ILE A 207 -9.35 -0.86 5.65
C ILE A 207 -8.69 0.45 5.20
N ALA A 208 -9.45 1.40 4.64
CA ALA A 208 -8.90 2.68 4.21
C ALA A 208 -8.35 3.48 5.40
N VAL A 209 -9.11 3.54 6.50
CA VAL A 209 -8.71 4.23 7.74
C VAL A 209 -7.48 3.60 8.36
N LEU A 210 -7.45 2.28 8.49
CA LEU A 210 -6.31 1.57 9.09
C LEU A 210 -5.05 1.70 8.24
N THR A 211 -5.18 1.60 6.91
CA THR A 211 -4.07 1.85 5.98
C THR A 211 -3.54 3.27 6.13
N ALA A 212 -4.42 4.27 6.15
CA ALA A 212 -4.04 5.67 6.35
C ALA A 212 -3.29 5.88 7.68
N ILE A 213 -3.79 5.34 8.80
CA ILE A 213 -3.12 5.42 10.10
C ILE A 213 -1.76 4.75 10.04
N MET A 214 -1.67 3.54 9.48
CA MET A 214 -0.41 2.79 9.44
C MET A 214 0.65 3.45 8.55
N LEU A 215 0.26 4.08 7.44
CA LEU A 215 1.19 4.80 6.57
C LEU A 215 1.79 6.05 7.22
N ASN A 216 1.02 6.74 8.07
CA ASN A 216 1.37 8.05 8.61
C ASN A 216 1.89 7.99 10.05
N VAL A 217 1.42 7.05 10.87
CA VAL A 217 1.82 6.88 12.29
C VAL A 217 2.79 5.71 12.48
N GLN A 218 2.75 4.71 11.58
CA GLN A 218 3.71 3.61 11.49
C GLN A 218 3.94 2.85 12.81
N LYS A 219 5.18 2.78 13.30
CA LYS A 219 5.53 2.05 14.53
C LYS A 219 4.83 2.63 15.77
N ARG A 220 4.48 3.92 15.74
CA ARG A 220 3.80 4.63 16.84
C ARG A 220 2.29 4.37 16.87
N SER A 221 1.74 3.61 15.91
CA SER A 221 0.32 3.29 15.90
C SER A 221 -0.07 2.45 17.11
N ASP A 222 -1.29 2.65 17.58
CA ASP A 222 -1.85 1.94 18.73
C ASP A 222 -1.91 0.42 18.51
N GLY A 223 -1.78 -0.35 19.60
CA GLY A 223 -1.84 -1.81 19.55
C GLY A 223 -3.14 -2.35 18.97
N LYS A 224 -4.27 -1.70 19.26
CA LYS A 224 -5.58 -2.05 18.72
C LYS A 224 -5.68 -1.81 17.22
N VAL A 225 -5.16 -0.67 16.72
CA VAL A 225 -5.09 -0.38 15.28
C VAL A 225 -4.30 -1.46 14.55
N LYS A 226 -3.13 -1.83 15.08
CA LYS A 226 -2.29 -2.90 14.52
C LYS A 226 -3.01 -4.25 14.51
N SER A 227 -3.66 -4.62 15.62
CA SER A 227 -4.46 -5.86 15.70
C SER A 227 -5.60 -5.86 14.69
N ASP A 228 -6.37 -4.78 14.63
CA ASP A 228 -7.51 -4.64 13.73
C ASP A 228 -7.10 -4.72 12.25
N LEU A 229 -5.92 -4.19 11.89
CA LEU A 229 -5.39 -4.34 10.54
C LEU A 229 -4.89 -5.75 10.28
N ASN A 230 -4.21 -6.39 11.23
CA ASN A 230 -3.82 -7.79 11.12
C ASN A 230 -5.03 -8.69 10.85
N ASP A 231 -6.14 -8.48 11.56
CA ASP A 231 -7.38 -9.24 11.36
C ASP A 231 -7.95 -9.07 9.94
N ILE A 232 -7.87 -7.86 9.38
CA ILE A 232 -8.23 -7.60 7.98
C ILE A 232 -7.24 -8.28 7.04
N CYS A 233 -5.95 -8.22 7.34
CA CYS A 233 -4.90 -8.82 6.53
C CYS A 233 -5.03 -10.34 6.39
N LEU A 234 -5.70 -11.00 7.33
CA LEU A 234 -5.98 -12.45 7.28
C LEU A 234 -7.19 -12.81 6.42
N LYS A 235 -8.08 -11.86 6.10
CA LYS A 235 -9.27 -12.15 5.31
C LYS A 235 -8.93 -12.44 3.83
N PRO A 236 -9.84 -13.13 3.11
CA PRO A 236 -9.79 -13.18 1.65
C PRO A 236 -9.78 -11.76 1.07
N ILE A 237 -9.02 -11.57 -0.01
CA ILE A 237 -8.92 -10.28 -0.69
C ILE A 237 -9.89 -10.30 -1.87
N ASP A 238 -10.82 -9.37 -1.85
CA ASP A 238 -11.64 -9.05 -3.02
C ASP A 238 -11.31 -7.64 -3.50
N ILE A 239 -10.39 -7.53 -4.46
CA ILE A 239 -10.00 -6.23 -5.04
C ILE A 239 -11.13 -5.56 -5.83
N ARG A 240 -12.21 -6.28 -6.14
CA ARG A 240 -13.38 -5.79 -6.87
C ARG A 240 -14.42 -5.15 -5.94
N GLN A 241 -14.28 -5.33 -4.62
CA GLN A 241 -15.20 -4.74 -3.66
C GLN A 241 -15.12 -3.21 -3.70
N ARG A 242 -16.21 -2.56 -4.10
CA ARG A 242 -16.34 -1.10 -4.16
C ARG A 242 -17.11 -0.56 -2.97
N TYR A 243 -16.71 0.61 -2.53
CA TYR A 243 -17.44 1.41 -1.56
C TYR A 243 -17.86 2.73 -2.21
N THR A 244 -19.14 3.07 -2.08
CA THR A 244 -19.68 4.35 -2.55
C THR A 244 -19.82 5.28 -1.35
N HIS A 245 -19.10 6.40 -1.39
CA HIS A 245 -19.17 7.45 -0.39
C HIS A 245 -19.91 8.65 -0.96
N PHE A 246 -21.09 8.95 -0.44
CA PHE A 246 -21.83 10.16 -0.79
C PHE A 246 -21.45 11.29 0.16
N PHE A 247 -21.35 12.50 -0.37
CA PHE A 247 -21.09 13.69 0.44
C PHE A 247 -21.81 14.90 -0.13
N ASP A 248 -22.28 15.75 0.79
CA ASP A 248 -22.95 16.99 0.47
C ASP A 248 -21.93 18.14 0.54
N TYR A 249 -22.05 19.09 -0.38
CA TYR A 249 -21.18 20.26 -0.45
C TYR A 249 -21.90 21.47 -1.04
N GLN A 250 -21.39 22.65 -0.71
CA GLN A 250 -21.89 23.91 -1.24
C GLN A 250 -21.04 24.36 -2.43
N LYS A 251 -21.70 24.62 -3.56
CA LYS A 251 -21.09 25.21 -4.76
C LYS A 251 -20.75 26.69 -4.56
N ARG A 252 -20.00 27.29 -5.50
CA ARG A 252 -19.62 28.71 -5.49
C ARG A 252 -20.84 29.64 -5.42
N ASP A 253 -21.91 29.30 -6.12
CA ASP A 253 -23.19 30.03 -6.15
C ASP A 253 -24.06 29.83 -4.90
N ASN A 254 -23.50 29.24 -3.84
CA ASN A 254 -24.16 28.87 -2.60
C ASN A 254 -25.24 27.79 -2.71
N THR A 255 -25.40 27.13 -3.86
CA THR A 255 -26.33 26.01 -4.00
C THR A 255 -25.79 24.75 -3.32
N GLN A 256 -26.68 24.00 -2.67
CA GLN A 256 -26.34 22.70 -2.09
C GLN A 256 -26.33 21.63 -3.18
N SER A 257 -25.32 20.77 -3.13
CA SER A 257 -25.13 19.70 -4.10
C SER A 257 -24.66 18.44 -3.40
N ARG A 258 -24.95 17.29 -4.00
CA ARG A 258 -24.43 16.00 -3.57
C ARG A 258 -23.53 15.46 -4.66
N ASP A 259 -22.41 14.89 -4.24
CA ASP A 259 -21.53 14.11 -5.11
C ASP A 259 -21.24 12.76 -4.46
N TYR A 260 -20.55 11.90 -5.20
CA TYR A 260 -20.13 10.61 -4.69
C TYR A 260 -18.76 10.21 -5.20
N LEU A 261 -18.10 9.35 -4.44
CA LEU A 261 -16.83 8.75 -4.78
C LEU A 261 -16.94 7.23 -4.64
N ILE A 262 -16.59 6.51 -5.71
CA ILE A 262 -16.53 5.05 -5.73
C ILE A 262 -15.07 4.64 -5.72
N LEU A 263 -14.66 3.85 -4.73
CA LEU A 263 -13.29 3.35 -4.63
C LEU A 263 -13.22 1.84 -4.35
N PRO A 264 -12.25 1.14 -4.94
CA PRO A 264 -11.92 -0.25 -4.61
C PRO A 264 -11.15 -0.28 -3.28
N VAL A 265 -11.87 -0.33 -2.16
CA VAL A 265 -11.29 -0.11 -0.82
C VAL A 265 -10.19 -1.13 -0.47
N ASN A 266 -10.29 -2.36 -0.96
CA ASN A 266 -9.29 -3.38 -0.72
C ASN A 266 -7.99 -3.13 -1.51
N LEU A 267 -8.08 -2.48 -2.67
CA LEU A 267 -6.91 -2.09 -3.46
C LEU A 267 -6.04 -1.07 -2.72
N LEU A 268 -6.67 -0.18 -1.94
CA LEU A 268 -5.95 0.80 -1.11
C LEU A 268 -4.97 0.15 -0.13
N GLY A 269 -5.23 -1.10 0.26
CA GLY A 269 -4.32 -1.89 1.08
C GLY A 269 -2.95 -2.15 0.46
N ALA A 270 -2.84 -2.13 -0.87
CA ALA A 270 -1.55 -2.26 -1.55
C ALA A 270 -0.59 -1.10 -1.24
N PHE A 271 -1.13 0.08 -0.91
CA PHE A 271 -0.32 1.26 -0.56
C PHE A 271 0.49 1.08 0.71
N LEU A 272 0.19 0.08 1.55
CA LEU A 272 1.06 -0.30 2.68
C LEU A 272 2.51 -0.57 2.23
N LEU A 273 2.78 -0.85 0.96
CA LEU A 273 4.14 -0.94 0.43
C LEU A 273 4.95 0.36 0.54
N TYR A 274 4.29 1.52 0.51
CA TYR A 274 4.91 2.83 0.74
C TYR A 274 5.28 3.07 2.21
N GLY A 275 4.77 2.26 3.14
CA GLY A 275 5.08 2.35 4.55
C GLY A 275 6.48 1.83 4.87
N GLU A 276 7.19 2.56 5.74
CA GLU A 276 8.46 2.13 6.31
C GLU A 276 8.25 1.47 7.67
N GLY A 277 9.04 0.43 7.94
CA GLY A 277 9.04 -0.23 9.25
C GLY A 277 7.70 -0.84 9.66
N LEU A 278 6.82 -1.14 8.71
CA LEU A 278 5.55 -1.81 8.97
C LEU A 278 5.79 -3.26 9.42
N PRO A 279 4.89 -3.82 10.26
CA PRO A 279 4.83 -5.24 10.52
C PRO A 279 4.74 -6.02 9.21
N ALA A 280 5.49 -7.12 9.13
CA ALA A 280 5.60 -7.84 7.88
C ALA A 280 4.27 -8.47 7.42
N ALA A 281 3.33 -8.77 8.32
CA ALA A 281 1.98 -9.19 7.97
C ALA A 281 1.25 -8.18 7.05
N HIS A 282 1.35 -6.89 7.36
CA HIS A 282 0.75 -5.81 6.55
C HIS A 282 1.37 -5.75 5.15
N TYR A 283 2.67 -6.00 5.08
CA TYR A 283 3.39 -6.06 3.81
C TYR A 283 2.97 -7.27 2.97
N PHE A 284 2.80 -8.46 3.57
CA PHE A 284 2.30 -9.62 2.84
C PHE A 284 0.89 -9.41 2.33
N TYR A 285 0.05 -8.75 3.11
CA TYR A 285 -1.26 -8.36 2.65
C TYR A 285 -1.18 -7.49 1.40
N ALA A 286 -0.36 -6.44 1.40
CA ALA A 286 -0.18 -5.58 0.24
C ALA A 286 0.32 -6.35 -1.00
N ILE A 287 1.23 -7.31 -0.82
CA ILE A 287 1.69 -8.19 -1.90
C ILE A 287 0.60 -9.12 -2.41
N ARG A 288 -0.26 -9.64 -1.53
CA ARG A 288 -1.41 -10.44 -1.97
C ARG A 288 -2.42 -9.60 -2.74
N VAL A 289 -2.63 -8.34 -2.36
CA VAL A 289 -3.48 -7.40 -3.11
C VAL A 289 -2.89 -7.17 -4.50
N LEU A 290 -1.59 -6.93 -4.61
CA LEU A 290 -0.89 -6.80 -5.90
C LEU A 290 -0.95 -8.06 -6.76
N LYS A 291 -0.80 -9.24 -6.17
CA LYS A 291 -0.92 -10.49 -6.91
C LYS A 291 -2.35 -10.69 -7.40
N ALA A 292 -3.35 -10.43 -6.57
CA ALA A 292 -4.75 -10.49 -6.99
C ALA A 292 -5.04 -9.48 -8.12
N LEU A 293 -4.42 -8.30 -8.08
CA LEU A 293 -4.48 -7.30 -9.14
C LEU A 293 -3.84 -7.80 -10.43
N SER A 294 -2.61 -8.31 -10.36
CA SER A 294 -1.89 -8.94 -11.47
C SER A 294 -2.72 -10.04 -12.13
N ASP A 295 -3.22 -10.99 -11.33
CA ASP A 295 -4.04 -12.09 -11.80
C ASP A 295 -5.33 -11.59 -12.49
N SER A 296 -5.90 -10.45 -12.06
CA SER A 296 -7.07 -9.84 -12.68
C SER A 296 -6.74 -9.15 -14.01
N LEU A 297 -5.63 -8.41 -14.06
CA LEU A 297 -5.15 -7.72 -15.25
C LEU A 297 -4.65 -8.68 -16.33
N GLU A 298 -4.13 -9.86 -15.97
CA GLU A 298 -3.71 -10.88 -16.94
C GLU A 298 -4.90 -11.60 -17.56
N LYS A 299 -5.94 -11.86 -16.78
CA LYS A 299 -7.15 -12.57 -17.25
C LYS A 299 -8.02 -11.73 -18.17
N SER A 300 -7.74 -10.44 -18.30
CA SER A 300 -8.57 -9.55 -19.08
C SER A 300 -7.79 -8.38 -19.68
N ALA A 301 -7.97 -8.13 -20.97
CA ALA A 301 -7.35 -6.96 -21.62
C ALA A 301 -7.86 -5.63 -21.02
N ASN A 302 -9.06 -5.63 -20.41
CA ASN A 302 -9.77 -4.44 -19.92
C ASN A 302 -10.42 -4.59 -18.53
N GLN A 303 -10.32 -5.73 -17.85
CA GLN A 303 -11.15 -6.02 -16.67
C GLN A 303 -10.32 -6.22 -15.38
N LEU A 304 -10.06 -5.10 -14.71
CA LEU A 304 -9.96 -5.09 -13.24
C LEU A 304 -11.21 -5.68 -12.53
N PHE A 305 -12.26 -6.08 -13.27
CA PHE A 305 -13.67 -6.09 -12.84
C PHE A 305 -14.51 -7.19 -13.50
N MET A 306 -15.77 -7.34 -13.12
CA MET A 306 -16.64 -8.41 -13.68
C MET A 306 -17.03 -8.15 -15.14
N GLU A 307 -17.44 -9.21 -15.85
CA GLU A 307 -18.04 -9.09 -17.18
C GLU A 307 -19.27 -8.15 -17.11
N GLY A 308 -19.23 -7.05 -17.87
CA GLY A 308 -20.28 -6.02 -17.87
C GLY A 308 -20.02 -4.77 -17.00
N GLU A 309 -18.97 -4.75 -16.19
CA GLU A 309 -18.58 -3.55 -15.42
C GLU A 309 -17.67 -2.60 -16.23
N ARG A 310 -17.87 -1.28 -16.09
CA ARG A 310 -17.04 -0.24 -16.75
C ARG A 310 -15.99 0.29 -15.76
N PRO A 311 -14.68 0.13 -16.01
CA PRO A 311 -13.65 0.67 -15.14
C PRO A 311 -13.67 2.19 -15.18
N SER A 312 -13.79 2.83 -14.02
CA SER A 312 -13.60 4.28 -13.95
C SER A 312 -12.13 4.62 -14.20
N THR A 313 -11.86 5.77 -14.81
CA THR A 313 -10.50 6.27 -15.01
C THR A 313 -9.76 6.43 -13.69
N LEU A 314 -10.45 6.89 -12.63
CA LEU A 314 -9.84 7.02 -11.30
C LEU A 314 -9.34 5.68 -10.75
N GLU A 315 -10.11 4.59 -10.91
CA GLU A 315 -9.68 3.25 -10.51
C GLU A 315 -8.39 2.85 -11.23
N GLN A 316 -8.28 3.15 -12.53
CA GLN A 316 -7.04 2.91 -13.28
C GLN A 316 -5.87 3.74 -12.73
N GLY A 317 -6.10 5.00 -12.37
CA GLY A 317 -5.08 5.84 -11.72
C GLY A 317 -4.58 5.26 -10.38
N ILE A 318 -5.49 4.70 -9.57
CA ILE A 318 -5.15 4.03 -8.30
C ILE A 318 -4.34 2.76 -8.55
N VAL A 319 -4.69 2.01 -9.60
CA VAL A 319 -3.95 0.83 -10.04
C VAL A 319 -2.54 1.21 -10.47
N VAL A 320 -2.38 2.28 -11.24
CA VAL A 320 -1.06 2.81 -11.62
C VAL A 320 -0.23 3.13 -10.39
N ALA A 321 -0.76 3.91 -9.44
CA ALA A 321 -0.04 4.23 -8.21
C ALA A 321 0.30 2.98 -7.37
N THR A 322 -0.56 1.95 -7.44
CA THR A 322 -0.35 0.68 -6.77
C THR A 322 0.78 -0.14 -7.42
N LEU A 323 0.82 -0.20 -8.75
CA LEU A 323 1.88 -0.86 -9.52
C LEU A 323 3.22 -0.13 -9.36
N GLU A 324 3.22 1.19 -9.32
CA GLU A 324 4.41 2.00 -9.02
C GLU A 324 5.02 1.63 -7.66
N ALA A 325 4.18 1.45 -6.63
CA ALA A 325 4.61 1.00 -5.31
C ALA A 325 5.30 -0.37 -5.34
N TRP A 326 4.96 -1.22 -6.30
CA TRP A 326 5.60 -2.52 -6.52
C TRP A 326 6.99 -2.34 -7.15
N ILE A 327 7.12 -1.50 -8.17
CA ILE A 327 8.37 -1.27 -8.93
C ILE A 327 9.45 -0.59 -8.08
N GLN A 328 9.08 0.42 -7.29
CA GLN A 328 10.01 1.22 -6.46
C GLN A 328 10.71 0.43 -5.34
N LYS A 329 10.39 -0.86 -5.20
CA LYS A 329 10.79 -1.73 -4.11
C LYS A 329 12.20 -2.30 -4.27
N LYS A 330 13.22 -1.43 -4.38
CA LYS A 330 14.61 -1.85 -4.61
C LYS A 330 15.47 -2.01 -3.35
N ASN A 331 15.07 -1.51 -2.17
CA ASN A 331 15.94 -1.48 -0.98
C ASN A 331 15.38 -2.21 0.26
N ARG A 332 15.30 -3.56 0.26
CA ARG A 332 14.89 -4.29 1.49
C ARG A 332 15.71 -5.55 1.79
N LYS A 333 16.13 -5.69 3.05
CA LYS A 333 16.93 -6.82 3.56
C LYS A 333 16.08 -8.11 3.53
N LYS A 334 16.48 -9.09 2.71
CA LYS A 334 15.78 -10.38 2.46
C LYS A 334 15.39 -11.15 3.75
N GLY A 335 16.14 -11.00 4.85
CA GLY A 335 15.93 -11.76 6.08
C GLY A 335 14.69 -11.42 6.92
N GLN A 336 14.08 -10.24 6.76
CA GLN A 336 12.92 -9.82 7.59
C GLN A 336 11.58 -10.47 7.18
N PHE A 337 11.56 -11.19 6.06
CA PHE A 337 10.32 -11.66 5.42
C PHE A 337 10.11 -13.17 5.54
N TRP A 338 11.03 -13.93 6.12
CA TRP A 338 10.92 -15.39 6.11
C TRP A 338 9.76 -15.90 6.97
N TRP A 339 9.65 -15.45 8.22
CA TRP A 339 8.61 -15.91 9.16
C TRP A 339 7.18 -15.64 8.69
N PRO A 340 6.83 -14.42 8.22
CA PRO A 340 5.46 -14.16 7.81
C PRO A 340 5.18 -14.60 6.37
N TRP A 341 6.21 -14.90 5.56
CA TRP A 341 6.05 -15.69 4.33
C TRP A 341 5.69 -17.14 4.65
N ILE A 342 6.30 -17.75 5.67
CA ILE A 342 5.91 -19.06 6.18
C ILE A 342 4.45 -19.01 6.65
N CYS A 343 4.08 -18.03 7.49
CA CYS A 343 2.68 -17.87 7.93
C CYS A 343 1.70 -17.72 6.75
N TRP A 344 2.11 -17.05 5.67
CA TRP A 344 1.33 -16.95 4.45
C TRP A 344 1.20 -18.27 3.68
N GLN A 345 2.30 -19.01 3.51
CA GLN A 345 2.24 -20.36 2.93
C GLN A 345 1.30 -21.26 3.75
N THR A 346 1.31 -21.11 5.08
CA THR A 346 0.42 -21.88 5.96
C THR A 346 -1.06 -21.48 5.87
N SER A 347 -1.39 -20.29 5.35
CA SER A 347 -2.78 -19.79 5.27
C SER A 347 -3.48 -20.01 3.93
N LYS A 348 -2.77 -20.48 2.89
CA LYS A 348 -3.28 -20.68 1.51
C LYS A 348 -4.03 -22.01 1.25
N GLU A 349 -4.62 -22.62 2.28
CA GLU A 349 -5.42 -23.87 2.25
C GLU A 349 -4.66 -25.21 2.09
N ARG A 350 -5.26 -26.25 2.70
CA ARG A 350 -4.99 -27.71 2.72
C ARG A 350 -3.71 -28.28 3.33
N ASP A 351 -2.62 -27.54 3.43
CA ASP A 351 -1.38 -28.06 4.04
C ASP A 351 -1.12 -27.56 5.46
N PHE A 352 -2.18 -27.16 6.20
CA PHE A 352 -2.07 -26.90 7.63
C PHE A 352 -1.42 -28.09 8.35
N ASN A 353 -1.74 -29.34 7.96
CA ASN A 353 -1.15 -30.56 8.52
C ASN A 353 0.32 -30.76 8.13
N ARG A 354 0.76 -30.40 6.92
CA ARG A 354 2.17 -30.56 6.49
C ARG A 354 3.07 -29.46 7.05
N TRP A 355 2.56 -28.25 7.19
CA TRP A 355 3.33 -27.14 7.77
C TRP A 355 3.27 -27.11 9.30
N THR A 356 2.16 -27.50 9.95
CA THR A 356 2.23 -27.82 11.38
C THR A 356 3.15 -29.01 11.60
N ALA A 357 3.07 -30.07 10.77
CA ALA A 357 4.07 -31.11 10.79
C ALA A 357 5.47 -30.51 10.62
N LEU A 358 5.78 -29.58 9.72
CA LEU A 358 7.11 -28.98 9.62
C LEU A 358 7.50 -28.07 10.80
N VAL A 359 6.56 -27.26 11.32
CA VAL A 359 6.76 -26.36 12.47
C VAL A 359 6.86 -27.11 13.79
N PHE A 360 6.30 -28.32 13.89
CA PHE A 360 6.52 -29.24 15.01
C PHE A 360 7.69 -30.19 14.72
N LEU A 361 7.86 -30.71 13.51
CA LEU A 361 8.92 -31.65 13.12
C LEU A 361 10.29 -30.98 13.13
N VAL A 362 10.43 -29.72 12.75
CA VAL A 362 11.75 -29.06 12.75
C VAL A 362 12.25 -28.80 14.19
N PRO A 363 11.44 -28.35 15.16
CA PRO A 363 11.85 -28.32 16.55
C PRO A 363 11.95 -29.71 17.21
N LEU A 364 11.09 -30.67 16.85
CA LEU A 364 11.01 -31.98 17.53
C LEU A 364 12.01 -33.01 16.95
N TYR A 365 12.20 -33.01 15.63
CA TYR A 365 13.09 -33.92 14.89
C TYR A 365 14.27 -33.21 14.26
N GLY A 366 14.30 -31.88 14.14
CA GLY A 366 15.51 -31.16 13.72
C GLY A 366 16.69 -31.43 14.65
N PRO A 367 16.54 -31.42 15.99
CA PRO A 367 17.61 -31.84 16.90
C PRO A 367 18.04 -33.29 16.70
N VAL A 368 17.12 -34.21 16.34
CA VAL A 368 17.40 -35.63 16.09
C VAL A 368 18.11 -35.84 14.74
N ALA A 369 17.72 -35.10 13.71
CA ALA A 369 18.37 -35.12 12.41
C ALA A 369 19.75 -34.45 12.48
N PHE A 370 19.90 -33.36 13.25
CA PHE A 370 21.19 -32.74 13.54
C PHE A 370 22.06 -33.60 14.44
N SER A 371 21.50 -34.38 15.37
CA SER A 371 22.28 -35.32 16.19
C SER A 371 22.72 -36.53 15.38
N ALA A 372 21.86 -37.10 14.54
CA ALA A 372 22.21 -38.22 13.66
C ALA A 372 23.21 -37.81 12.56
N ALA A 373 23.02 -36.63 11.97
CA ALA A 373 23.99 -36.02 11.05
C ALA A 373 25.27 -35.61 11.79
N GLY A 374 25.17 -35.19 13.05
CA GLY A 374 26.29 -34.87 13.94
C GLY A 374 27.10 -36.10 14.33
N GLU A 375 26.46 -37.25 14.56
CA GLU A 375 27.12 -38.54 14.78
C GLU A 375 27.82 -39.04 13.52
N THR A 376 27.18 -38.94 12.35
CA THR A 376 27.82 -39.31 11.07
C THR A 376 28.94 -38.36 10.66
N LEU A 377 28.79 -37.06 10.94
CA LEU A 377 29.84 -36.07 10.72
C LEU A 377 30.97 -36.23 11.74
N SER A 378 30.65 -36.51 13.01
CA SER A 378 31.63 -36.78 14.05
C SER A 378 32.39 -38.07 13.75
N SER A 379 31.73 -39.17 13.38
CA SER A 379 32.41 -40.41 13.00
C SER A 379 33.31 -40.18 11.79
N PHE A 380 32.82 -39.50 10.75
CA PHE A 380 33.62 -39.15 9.56
C PHE A 380 34.82 -38.26 9.88
N LEU A 381 34.67 -37.24 10.73
CA LEU A 381 35.75 -36.33 11.13
C LEU A 381 36.76 -36.98 12.09
N THR A 382 36.32 -37.95 12.90
CA THR A 382 37.18 -38.69 13.83
C THR A 382 37.95 -39.78 13.10
N GLU A 383 37.31 -40.52 12.19
CA GLU A 383 37.97 -41.51 11.32
C GLU A 383 38.99 -40.88 10.38
N ARG A 384 38.80 -39.62 9.99
CA ARG A 384 39.73 -38.88 9.13
C ARG A 384 40.74 -37.99 9.89
N GLY A 385 40.73 -37.99 11.23
CA GLY A 385 41.65 -37.16 12.03
C GLY A 385 41.47 -35.65 11.86
N LEU A 386 40.36 -35.19 11.28
CA LEU A 386 40.10 -33.79 10.94
C LEU A 386 39.55 -32.97 12.12
N PHE A 387 39.09 -33.65 13.18
CA PHE A 387 38.47 -33.00 14.34
C PHE A 387 39.41 -32.03 15.09
N LEU A 388 40.70 -32.37 15.17
CA LEU A 388 41.72 -31.54 15.81
C LEU A 388 42.10 -30.30 14.98
N GLY A 389 41.88 -30.31 13.66
CA GLY A 389 42.13 -29.17 12.77
C GLY A 389 41.01 -28.13 12.74
N LEU A 390 39.80 -28.49 13.16
CA LEU A 390 38.61 -27.62 13.12
C LEU A 390 38.36 -26.87 14.43
N LEU A 391 38.90 -27.35 15.56
CA LEU A 391 38.79 -26.70 16.88
C LEU A 391 39.26 -25.22 16.89
N PRO A 392 40.37 -24.85 16.23
CA PRO A 392 40.79 -23.44 16.14
C PRO A 392 39.81 -22.58 15.33
N TRP A 393 39.16 -23.14 14.32
CA TRP A 393 38.19 -22.44 13.47
C TRP A 393 36.86 -22.20 14.18
N ILE A 394 36.39 -23.17 14.97
CA ILE A 394 35.16 -23.04 15.77
C ILE A 394 35.35 -22.02 16.90
N ALA A 395 36.55 -21.95 17.49
CA ALA A 395 36.89 -20.95 18.49
C ALA A 395 37.06 -19.53 17.91
N ALA A 396 37.44 -19.42 16.63
CA ALA A 396 37.62 -18.13 15.94
C ALA A 396 36.31 -17.48 15.47
N PHE A 397 35.28 -18.27 15.16
CA PHE A 397 33.96 -17.72 14.85
C PHE A 397 33.20 -17.41 16.14
N GLN A 398 33.08 -16.12 16.46
CA GLN A 398 32.17 -15.61 17.51
C GLN A 398 30.71 -15.94 17.13
N LEU A 399 30.31 -17.19 17.37
CA LEU A 399 28.96 -17.64 17.13
C LEU A 399 28.02 -16.83 18.03
N PRO A 400 26.95 -16.24 17.47
CA PRO A 400 26.00 -15.49 18.26
C PRO A 400 25.38 -16.41 19.32
N LYS A 401 25.07 -15.86 20.50
CA LYS A 401 24.67 -16.64 21.70
C LYS A 401 23.53 -17.64 21.47
N TRP A 402 22.65 -17.39 20.50
CA TRP A 402 21.58 -18.31 20.11
C TRP A 402 22.10 -19.58 19.41
N ALA A 403 23.19 -19.50 18.66
CA ALA A 403 23.85 -20.64 18.02
C ALA A 403 24.62 -21.49 19.03
N LEU A 404 25.26 -20.86 20.03
CA LEU A 404 25.86 -21.56 21.17
C LEU A 404 24.78 -22.22 22.05
N ALA A 405 23.65 -21.55 22.29
CA ALA A 405 22.52 -22.14 22.98
C ALA A 405 21.94 -23.32 22.20
N GLY A 406 21.81 -23.22 20.87
CA GLY A 406 21.38 -24.31 20.00
C GLY A 406 22.34 -25.51 20.03
N LEU A 407 23.66 -25.27 20.00
CA LEU A 407 24.68 -26.32 20.12
C LEU A 407 24.68 -26.97 21.51
N ALA A 408 24.51 -26.19 22.58
CA ALA A 408 24.40 -26.71 23.95
C ALA A 408 23.11 -27.54 24.15
N LEU A 409 22.02 -27.14 23.51
CA LEU A 409 20.75 -27.88 23.53
C LEU A 409 20.88 -29.19 22.74
N VAL A 410 21.52 -29.16 21.57
CA VAL A 410 21.83 -30.36 20.78
C VAL A 410 22.80 -31.28 21.53
N ALA A 411 23.84 -30.75 22.17
CA ALA A 411 24.77 -31.53 22.98
C ALA A 411 24.10 -32.13 24.24
N GLY A 412 23.19 -31.40 24.88
CA GLY A 412 22.39 -31.89 26.00
C GLY A 412 21.41 -33.00 25.59
N VAL A 413 20.82 -32.88 24.40
CA VAL A 413 19.94 -33.91 23.79
C VAL A 413 20.72 -35.16 23.39
N ILE A 414 21.96 -35.01 22.88
CA ILE A 414 22.87 -36.13 22.56
C ILE A 414 23.35 -36.84 23.83
N ALA A 415 23.61 -36.11 24.92
CA ALA A 415 24.17 -36.68 26.13
C ALA A 415 23.18 -37.60 26.89
N LYS A 416 21.86 -37.33 26.81
CA LYS A 416 20.82 -38.14 27.50
C LYS A 416 19.50 -38.22 26.72
N PRO A 417 19.46 -38.90 25.57
CA PRO A 417 18.22 -39.10 24.80
C PRO A 417 17.12 -39.84 25.59
N GLN A 418 17.51 -40.62 26.60
CA GLN A 418 16.63 -41.43 27.44
C GLN A 418 15.71 -40.59 28.37
N ASP A 419 16.14 -39.39 28.76
CA ASP A 419 15.35 -38.52 29.65
C ASP A 419 14.19 -37.85 28.90
N LEU A 420 14.35 -37.63 27.59
CA LEU A 420 13.30 -37.14 26.69
C LEU A 420 12.18 -38.18 26.51
N ILE A 421 12.53 -39.46 26.36
CA ILE A 421 11.55 -40.55 26.27
C ILE A 421 10.74 -40.68 27.57
N ARG A 422 11.34 -40.44 28.74
CA ARG A 422 10.63 -40.45 30.03
C ARG A 422 9.66 -39.27 30.22
N VAL A 423 9.92 -38.14 29.57
CA VAL A 423 9.03 -36.97 29.59
C VAL A 423 7.88 -37.15 28.59
N PHE A 424 8.14 -37.76 27.43
CA PHE A 424 7.13 -37.99 26.38
C PHE A 424 6.25 -39.21 26.65
N VAL A 425 6.83 -40.29 27.16
CA VAL A 425 6.10 -41.44 27.71
C VAL A 425 5.78 -41.10 29.16
N GLY A 426 4.88 -40.14 29.35
CA GLY A 426 4.43 -39.75 30.69
C GLY A 426 4.18 -41.00 31.53
N LYS A 427 4.79 -41.06 32.72
CA LYS A 427 4.59 -42.16 33.66
C LYS A 427 3.09 -42.38 33.86
N LYS A 428 2.52 -43.36 33.17
CA LYS A 428 1.30 -44.02 33.61
C LYS A 428 1.65 -44.63 34.97
N LYS A 429 1.02 -44.12 36.03
CA LYS A 429 0.91 -44.85 37.29
C LYS A 429 0.10 -46.11 37.05
#